data_AF-A0A9X2RRM4-F1
#
_entry.id   AF-A0A9X2RRM4-F1
#
_cell.length_a   1.000
_cell.length_b   1.000
_cell.length_c   1.000
_cell.angle_alpha   90.00
_cell.angle_beta   90.00
_cell.angle_gamma   90.00
#
_symmetry.space_group_name_H-M   'P 1'
#
loop_
_entity.id
_entity.type
_entity.pdbx_description
1 polymer ?
#
loop_
_entity_poly.entity_id
_entity_poly.type
_entity_poly.pdbx_seq_one_letter_code
_entity_poly.pdbx_strand_id
1 'polypeptide(L)'
;MDDARREIADLLATAGLSDQEAALRTLGLAFQWAAAALGRVDGGESGSAALAALYDLDDALEDGRCLPGVLPGLLAAARPGREVARGTEELVRELAEATDQVARERAGLEKLLATEEALRRRLAEYEVLRRQVDELRRLERLVVALDALREQQEVIGERLAQLRGRDTGTEEALRTSSDALVRLTEEQLAILAPQARRTLERAAEAQAELAAAEGEQRANAMELSSCHERLQRIRDERGAQLAALSRHAQADRELARALREAAGAAGSTAVPPGGLVTAADVESVTEAVGRRLREADEVLRRVLEEHRQQDTEGRVML
;
A
#
# COMPACT_ATOMS: atom_id res chain seq x y z
N MET A 1 22.86 15.03 4.03
CA MET A 1 22.14 13.92 4.70
C MET A 1 23.07 13.22 5.68
N ASP A 2 24.33 13.03 5.29
CA ASP A 2 25.31 12.37 6.14
C ASP A 2 25.83 13.23 7.29
N ASP A 3 25.76 14.58 7.23
CA ASP A 3 26.30 15.43 8.30
C ASP A 3 25.66 15.17 9.66
N ALA A 4 24.33 15.28 9.81
CA ALA A 4 23.70 15.04 11.11
C ALA A 4 23.90 13.60 11.63
N ARG A 5 23.92 12.60 10.74
CA ARG A 5 24.19 11.20 11.11
C ARG A 5 25.65 10.96 11.52
N ARG A 6 26.60 11.59 10.83
CA ARG A 6 28.02 11.57 11.17
C ARG A 6 28.28 12.33 12.46
N GLU A 7 27.69 13.52 12.63
CA GLU A 7 27.80 14.32 13.84
C GLU A 7 27.24 13.58 15.07
N ILE A 8 26.13 12.86 14.93
CA ILE A 8 25.63 11.98 16.00
C ILE A 8 26.63 10.86 16.30
N ALA A 9 27.17 10.19 15.27
CA ALA A 9 28.14 9.11 15.46
C ALA A 9 29.45 9.61 16.10
N ASP A 10 29.92 10.79 15.71
CA ASP A 10 31.12 11.44 16.25
C ASP A 10 30.91 11.90 17.70
N LEU A 11 29.72 12.42 18.03
CA LEU A 11 29.35 12.74 19.42
C LEU A 11 29.33 11.50 20.31
N LEU A 12 28.80 10.37 19.82
CA LEU A 12 28.78 9.11 20.55
C LEU A 12 30.18 8.47 20.68
N ALA A 13 31.09 8.76 19.75
CA ALA A 13 32.47 8.27 19.78
C ALA A 13 33.42 9.14 20.61
N THR A 14 33.01 10.37 20.99
CA THR A 14 33.86 11.32 21.72
C THR A 14 34.01 10.91 23.18
N ALA A 15 35.21 10.46 23.57
CA ALA A 15 35.54 10.16 24.96
C ALA A 15 35.67 11.46 25.78
N GLY A 16 34.85 11.61 26.83
CA GLY A 16 34.94 12.71 27.80
C GLY A 16 33.68 13.57 27.96
N LEU A 17 32.65 13.35 27.14
CA LEU A 17 31.33 13.91 27.38
C LEU A 17 30.59 13.11 28.46
N SER A 18 29.81 13.80 29.28
CA SER A 18 28.87 13.10 30.17
C SER A 18 27.75 12.45 29.35
N ASP A 19 27.24 11.30 29.78
CA ASP A 19 26.13 10.60 29.10
C ASP A 19 24.91 11.51 28.89
N GLN A 20 24.64 12.41 29.85
CA GLN A 20 23.56 13.38 29.78
C GLN A 20 23.78 14.41 28.67
N GLU A 21 25.00 14.93 28.55
CA GLU A 21 25.35 15.91 27.52
C GLU A 21 25.36 15.26 26.12
N ALA A 22 25.88 14.04 26.00
CA ALA A 22 25.84 13.27 24.77
C ALA A 22 24.39 12.98 24.33
N ALA A 23 23.52 12.57 25.26
CA ALA A 23 22.11 12.30 24.97
C ALA A 23 21.33 13.54 24.52
N LEU A 24 21.48 14.68 25.20
CA LEU A 24 20.77 15.92 24.85
C LEU A 24 21.26 16.51 23.52
N ARG A 25 22.57 16.46 23.24
CA ARG A 25 23.11 16.90 21.94
C ARG A 25 22.64 15.98 20.81
N THR A 26 22.61 14.67 21.04
CA THR A 26 22.08 13.69 20.08
C THR A 26 20.60 13.94 19.80
N LEU A 27 19.80 14.22 20.83
CA LEU A 27 18.38 14.55 20.67
C LEU A 27 18.19 15.82 19.81
N GLY A 28 19.00 16.86 20.06
CA GLY A 28 18.97 18.10 19.26
C GLY A 28 19.28 17.86 17.78
N LEU A 29 20.33 17.07 17.48
CA LEU A 29 20.68 16.69 16.11
C LEU A 29 19.62 15.78 15.47
N ALA A 30 19.03 14.88 16.25
CA ALA A 30 17.96 14.00 15.79
C ALA A 30 16.72 14.80 15.38
N PHE A 31 16.32 15.81 16.14
CA PHE A 31 15.20 16.69 15.76
C PHE A 31 15.49 17.49 14.49
N GLN A 32 16.69 18.05 14.35
CA GLN A 32 17.09 18.77 13.13
C GLN A 32 17.09 17.84 11.91
N TRP A 33 17.61 16.63 12.08
CA TRP A 33 17.62 15.62 11.03
C TRP A 33 16.20 15.18 10.66
N ALA A 34 15.33 14.94 11.64
CA ALA A 34 13.93 14.58 11.44
C ALA A 34 13.17 15.68 10.70
N ALA A 35 13.32 16.95 11.10
CA ALA A 35 12.69 18.09 10.41
C ALA A 35 13.15 18.20 8.95
N ALA A 36 14.47 18.05 8.69
CA ALA A 36 15.01 18.06 7.34
C ALA A 36 14.58 16.83 6.52
N ALA A 37 14.37 15.67 7.15
CA ALA A 37 13.85 14.48 6.49
C ALA A 37 12.38 14.64 6.11
N LEU A 38 11.54 15.09 7.04
CA LEU A 38 10.11 15.34 6.84
C LEU A 38 9.86 16.42 5.77
N GLY A 39 10.66 17.49 5.75
CA GLY A 39 10.56 18.54 4.73
C GLY A 39 10.88 18.09 3.29
N ARG A 40 11.36 16.85 3.10
CA ARG A 40 11.64 16.26 1.78
C ARG A 40 10.68 15.13 1.41
N VAL A 41 9.73 14.80 2.29
CA VAL A 41 8.72 13.79 1.99
C VAL A 41 7.72 14.43 1.03
N ASP A 42 7.87 14.12 -0.26
CA ASP A 42 6.87 14.48 -1.26
C ASP A 42 5.65 13.57 -1.10
N GLY A 43 4.45 14.17 -1.17
CA GLY A 43 3.18 13.44 -1.08
C GLY A 43 3.01 12.38 -2.19
N GLY A 44 3.73 12.51 -3.31
CA GLY A 44 3.58 11.63 -4.48
C GLY A 44 2.12 11.53 -4.96
N GLU A 45 1.84 10.60 -5.87
CA GLU A 45 0.48 10.38 -6.37
C GLU A 45 -0.40 9.58 -5.38
N SER A 46 0.22 8.82 -4.47
CA SER A 46 -0.50 7.91 -3.55
C SER A 46 -0.58 8.38 -2.10
N GLY A 47 0.19 9.40 -1.68
CA GLY A 47 0.23 9.84 -0.27
C GLY A 47 0.86 8.85 0.71
N SER A 48 1.16 7.62 0.30
CA SER A 48 1.56 6.52 1.20
C SER A 48 2.85 6.78 1.96
N ALA A 49 3.86 7.39 1.33
CA ALA A 49 5.12 7.75 1.97
C ALA A 49 4.94 8.88 3.01
N ALA A 50 4.07 9.85 2.73
CA ALA A 50 3.73 10.91 3.67
C ALA A 50 2.95 10.38 4.87
N LEU A 51 2.02 9.44 4.66
CA LEU A 51 1.29 8.77 5.74
C LEU A 51 2.22 7.92 6.62
N ALA A 52 3.11 7.12 6.01
CA ALA A 52 4.09 6.33 6.77
C ALA A 52 5.02 7.21 7.61
N ALA A 53 5.56 8.30 7.04
CA ALA A 53 6.39 9.25 7.78
C ALA A 53 5.62 9.95 8.91
N LEU A 54 4.31 10.15 8.75
CA LEU A 54 3.45 10.70 9.79
C LEU A 54 3.23 9.71 10.94
N TYR A 55 3.05 8.42 10.64
CA TYR A 55 3.00 7.36 11.67
C TYR A 55 4.33 7.22 12.42
N ASP A 56 5.46 7.21 11.72
CA ASP A 56 6.78 7.11 12.36
C ASP A 56 7.07 8.32 13.27
N LEU A 57 6.68 9.53 12.84
CA LEU A 57 6.77 10.73 13.67
C LEU A 57 5.86 10.62 14.91
N ASP A 58 4.68 10.06 14.71
CA ASP A 58 3.68 9.93 15.76
C ASP A 58 4.11 8.95 16.86
N ASP A 59 4.68 7.81 16.47
CA ASP A 59 5.30 6.84 17.38
C ASP A 59 6.45 7.49 18.18
N ALA A 60 7.31 8.26 17.48
CA ALA A 60 8.40 8.98 18.13
C ALA A 60 7.92 10.04 19.13
N LEU A 61 6.79 10.72 18.86
CA LEU A 61 6.17 11.67 19.78
C LEU A 61 5.50 10.97 20.97
N GLU A 62 4.94 9.78 20.77
CA GLU A 62 4.37 8.96 21.83
C GLU A 62 5.45 8.51 22.83
N ASP A 63 6.59 8.05 22.34
CA ASP A 63 7.77 7.74 23.17
C ASP A 63 8.31 8.99 23.89
N GLY A 64 8.15 10.17 23.27
CA GLY A 64 8.53 11.46 23.84
C GLY A 64 7.65 11.96 25.00
N ARG A 65 6.49 11.34 25.27
CA ARG A 65 5.53 11.80 26.31
C ARG A 65 6.08 11.80 27.74
N CYS A 66 7.21 11.12 27.98
CA CYS A 66 7.86 11.11 29.28
C CYS A 66 8.63 12.42 29.59
N LEU A 67 9.07 13.16 28.56
CA LEU A 67 9.91 14.36 28.69
C LEU A 67 9.26 15.48 29.53
N PRO A 68 7.96 15.83 29.33
CA PRO A 68 7.27 16.81 30.16
C PRO A 68 7.27 16.48 31.66
N GLY A 69 7.31 15.19 32.02
CA GLY A 69 7.36 14.77 33.42
C GLY A 69 8.73 14.97 34.08
N VAL A 70 9.81 14.96 33.29
CA VAL A 70 11.20 15.05 33.78
C VAL A 70 11.71 16.50 33.78
N LEU A 71 11.23 17.33 32.85
CA LEU A 71 11.67 18.71 32.65
C LEU A 71 11.52 19.61 33.89
N PRO A 72 10.42 19.58 34.68
CA PRO A 72 10.28 20.41 35.87
C PRO A 72 11.35 20.11 36.94
N GLY A 73 11.73 18.84 37.10
CA GLY A 73 12.80 18.44 38.03
C GLY A 73 14.17 18.95 37.59
N LEU A 74 14.42 18.94 36.27
CA LEU A 74 15.66 19.45 35.70
C LEU A 74 15.74 20.98 35.79
N LEU A 75 14.64 21.70 35.55
CA LEU A 75 14.55 23.16 35.73
C LEU A 75 14.77 23.57 37.19
N ALA A 76 14.16 22.83 38.13
CA ALA A 76 14.36 23.07 39.56
C ALA A 76 15.83 22.88 39.97
N ALA A 77 16.52 21.88 39.40
CA ALA A 77 17.93 21.60 39.67
C ALA A 77 18.88 22.63 39.03
N ALA A 78 18.58 23.07 37.81
CA ALA A 78 19.43 23.99 37.04
C ALA A 78 19.36 25.45 37.54
N ARG A 79 18.33 25.81 38.32
CA ARG A 79 18.07 27.18 38.81
C ARG A 79 18.23 28.24 37.70
N PRO A 80 17.55 28.09 36.56
CA PRO A 80 17.64 29.05 35.48
C PRO A 80 17.11 30.42 35.92
N GLY A 81 17.53 31.48 35.21
CA GLY A 81 16.91 32.80 35.36
C GLY A 81 15.40 32.75 35.08
N ARG A 82 14.64 33.69 35.66
CA ARG A 82 13.17 33.73 35.58
C ARG A 82 12.62 33.68 34.15
N GLU A 83 13.31 34.31 33.20
CA GLU A 83 12.90 34.34 31.79
C GLU A 83 12.99 32.95 31.14
N VAL A 84 14.11 32.24 31.36
CA VAL A 84 14.31 30.89 30.82
C VAL A 84 13.33 29.90 31.45
N ALA A 85 13.11 29.97 32.77
CA ALA A 85 12.12 29.14 33.45
C ALA A 85 10.71 29.32 32.85
N ARG A 86 10.27 30.58 32.69
CA ARG A 86 8.96 30.90 32.13
C ARG A 86 8.82 30.43 30.68
N GLY A 87 9.82 30.68 29.83
CA GLY A 87 9.81 30.23 28.44
C GLY A 87 9.73 28.70 28.33
N THR A 88 10.45 27.97 29.19
CA THR A 88 10.37 26.51 29.22
C THR A 88 9.02 25.98 29.73
N GLU A 89 8.41 26.64 30.72
CA GLU A 89 7.07 26.29 31.20
C GLU A 89 6.00 26.53 30.13
N GLU A 90 6.09 27.64 29.40
CA GLU A 90 5.20 27.97 28.28
C GLU A 90 5.34 26.93 27.15
N LEU A 91 6.55 26.55 26.76
CA LEU A 91 6.80 25.51 25.74
C LEU A 91 6.29 24.13 26.18
N VAL A 92 6.48 23.74 27.45
CA VAL A 92 5.94 22.47 27.97
C VAL A 92 4.42 22.46 27.91
N ARG A 93 3.78 23.58 28.24
CA ARG A 93 2.32 23.71 28.16
C ARG A 93 1.82 23.62 26.72
N GLU A 94 2.46 24.31 25.78
CA GLU A 94 2.12 24.24 24.35
C GLU A 94 2.28 22.82 23.80
N LEU A 95 3.35 22.12 24.18
CA LEU A 95 3.58 20.73 23.78
C LEU A 95 2.50 19.80 24.36
N ALA A 96 2.13 19.97 25.63
CA ALA A 96 1.04 19.20 26.25
C ALA A 96 -0.31 19.45 25.54
N GLU A 97 -0.66 20.71 25.27
CA GLU A 97 -1.87 21.09 24.55
C GLU A 97 -1.92 20.49 23.13
N ALA A 98 -0.79 20.52 22.41
CA ALA A 98 -0.68 19.90 21.09
C ALA A 98 -0.82 18.38 21.14
N THR A 99 -0.20 17.70 22.12
CA THR A 99 -0.34 16.24 22.27
C THR A 99 -1.77 15.83 22.61
N ASP A 100 -2.46 16.61 23.44
CA ASP A 100 -3.87 16.39 23.77
C ASP A 100 -4.77 16.59 22.54
N GLN A 101 -4.48 17.61 21.72
CA GLN A 101 -5.23 17.84 20.49
C GLN A 101 -5.05 16.68 19.52
N VAL A 102 -3.82 16.22 19.28
CA VAL A 102 -3.54 15.06 18.42
C VAL A 102 -4.24 13.80 18.93
N ALA A 103 -4.24 13.55 20.24
CA ALA A 103 -4.94 12.41 20.83
C ALA A 103 -6.47 12.48 20.62
N ARG A 104 -7.07 13.68 20.72
CA ARG A 104 -8.50 13.88 20.43
C ARG A 104 -8.84 13.64 18.96
N GLU A 105 -8.00 14.14 18.05
CA GLU A 105 -8.18 13.93 16.61
C GLU A 105 -8.06 12.43 16.26
N ARG A 106 -7.10 11.71 16.84
CA ARG A 106 -7.00 10.24 16.71
C ARG A 106 -8.28 9.53 17.14
N ALA A 107 -8.79 9.84 18.32
CA ALA A 107 -10.04 9.26 18.82
C ALA A 107 -11.24 9.62 17.92
N GLY A 108 -11.20 10.79 17.26
CA GLY A 108 -12.17 11.18 16.24
C GLY A 108 -12.07 10.31 14.98
N LEU A 109 -10.86 10.13 14.46
CA LEU A 109 -10.58 9.32 13.27
C LEU A 109 -10.93 7.84 13.48
N GLU A 110 -10.59 7.26 14.63
CA GLU A 110 -10.97 5.87 14.98
C GLU A 110 -12.49 5.68 15.00
N LYS A 111 -13.24 6.64 15.55
CA LYS A 111 -14.71 6.63 15.51
C LYS A 111 -15.23 6.70 14.08
N LEU A 112 -14.64 7.54 13.24
CA LEU A 112 -15.03 7.65 11.83
C LEU A 112 -14.78 6.34 11.08
N LEU A 113 -13.61 5.73 11.24
CA LEU A 113 -13.29 4.42 10.64
C LEU A 113 -14.27 3.33 11.12
N ALA A 114 -14.57 3.28 12.42
CA ALA A 114 -15.56 2.35 12.95
C ALA A 114 -16.96 2.57 12.34
N THR A 115 -17.38 3.83 12.14
CA THR A 115 -18.64 4.14 11.48
C THR A 115 -18.64 3.78 9.99
N GLU A 116 -17.51 3.99 9.30
CA GLU A 116 -17.34 3.61 7.90
C GLU A 116 -17.45 2.09 7.72
N GLU A 117 -16.78 1.31 8.57
CA GLU A 117 -16.90 -0.15 8.57
C GLU A 117 -18.33 -0.62 8.83
N ALA A 118 -19.02 0.01 9.79
CA ALA A 118 -20.43 -0.29 10.07
C ALA A 118 -21.33 0.02 8.86
N LEU A 119 -21.08 1.12 8.15
CA LEU A 119 -21.81 1.47 6.92
C LEU A 119 -21.51 0.47 5.79
N ARG A 120 -20.25 0.06 5.60
CA ARG A 120 -19.88 -0.98 4.62
C ARG A 120 -20.59 -2.31 4.90
N ARG A 121 -20.67 -2.72 6.17
CA ARG A 121 -21.42 -3.93 6.58
C ARG A 121 -22.91 -3.79 6.26
N ARG A 122 -23.53 -2.65 6.59
CA ARG A 122 -24.94 -2.38 6.26
C ARG A 122 -25.19 -2.39 4.75
N LEU A 123 -24.30 -1.82 3.94
CA LEU A 123 -24.43 -1.86 2.48
C LEU A 123 -24.39 -3.30 1.96
N ALA A 124 -23.48 -4.13 2.46
CA ALA A 124 -23.44 -5.55 2.12
C ALA A 124 -24.74 -6.28 2.52
N GLU A 125 -25.31 -5.99 3.70
CA GLU A 125 -26.61 -6.51 4.12
C GLU A 125 -27.75 -6.08 3.19
N TYR A 126 -27.78 -4.81 2.78
CA TYR A 126 -28.77 -4.30 1.82
C TYR A 126 -28.67 -4.97 0.45
N GLU A 127 -27.45 -5.27 -0.03
CA GLU A 127 -27.27 -6.00 -1.29
C GLU A 127 -27.80 -7.43 -1.19
N VAL A 128 -27.59 -8.12 -0.06
CA VAL A 128 -28.16 -9.45 0.18
C VAL A 128 -29.69 -9.39 0.21
N LEU A 129 -30.26 -8.42 0.93
CA LEU A 129 -31.71 -8.21 0.96
C LEU A 129 -32.29 -7.90 -0.42
N ARG A 130 -31.60 -7.09 -1.23
CA ARG A 130 -32.01 -6.78 -2.61
C ARG A 130 -32.06 -8.05 -3.46
N ARG A 131 -31.05 -8.91 -3.38
CA ARG A 131 -31.04 -10.21 -4.08
C ARG A 131 -32.20 -11.10 -3.62
N GLN A 132 -32.51 -11.12 -2.33
CA GLN A 132 -33.65 -11.87 -1.80
C GLN A 132 -34.99 -11.34 -2.35
N VAL A 133 -35.18 -10.02 -2.40
CA VAL A 133 -36.38 -9.40 -2.99
C VAL A 133 -36.51 -9.73 -4.47
N ASP A 134 -35.41 -9.70 -5.23
CA ASP A 134 -35.43 -10.03 -6.65
C ASP A 134 -35.78 -11.51 -6.89
N GLU A 135 -35.31 -12.42 -6.02
CA GLU A 135 -35.70 -13.84 -6.07
C GLU A 135 -37.17 -14.03 -5.69
N LEU A 136 -37.69 -13.33 -4.67
CA LEU A 136 -39.12 -13.38 -4.33
C LEU A 136 -39.99 -12.90 -5.51
N ARG A 137 -39.63 -11.78 -6.16
CA ARG A 137 -40.32 -11.30 -7.36
C ARG A 137 -40.24 -12.26 -8.54
N ARG A 138 -39.15 -13.03 -8.65
CA ARG A 138 -39.03 -14.10 -9.64
C ARG A 138 -39.98 -15.25 -9.31
N LEU A 139 -40.06 -15.67 -8.05
CA LEU A 139 -40.98 -16.71 -7.59
C LEU A 139 -42.45 -16.28 -7.79
N GLU A 140 -42.82 -15.05 -7.48
CA GLU A 140 -44.16 -14.52 -7.75
C GLU A 140 -44.53 -14.59 -9.23
N ARG A 141 -43.60 -14.19 -10.13
CA ARG A 141 -43.80 -14.31 -11.58
C ARG A 141 -43.98 -15.77 -12.02
N LEU A 142 -43.25 -16.71 -11.41
CA LEU A 142 -43.40 -18.14 -11.70
C LEU A 142 -44.76 -18.68 -11.21
N VAL A 143 -45.26 -18.22 -10.07
CA VAL A 143 -46.60 -18.58 -9.58
C VAL A 143 -47.68 -18.10 -10.54
N VAL A 144 -47.63 -16.83 -10.97
CA VAL A 144 -48.58 -16.28 -11.95
C VAL A 144 -48.52 -17.06 -13.27
N ALA A 145 -47.33 -17.42 -13.74
CA ALA A 145 -47.17 -18.24 -14.94
C ALA A 145 -47.75 -19.65 -14.78
N LEU A 146 -47.66 -20.24 -13.57
CA LEU A 146 -48.20 -21.56 -13.27
C LEU A 146 -49.74 -21.55 -13.25
N ASP A 147 -50.36 -20.50 -12.71
CA ASP A 147 -51.82 -20.36 -12.74
C ASP A 147 -52.34 -20.16 -14.17
N ALA A 148 -51.66 -19.34 -14.99
CA ALA A 148 -51.97 -19.22 -16.42
C ALA A 148 -51.83 -20.56 -17.17
N LEU A 149 -50.84 -21.40 -16.84
CA LEU A 149 -50.70 -22.74 -17.42
C LEU A 149 -51.84 -23.68 -16.99
N ARG A 150 -52.32 -23.57 -15.74
CA ARG A 150 -53.48 -24.34 -15.26
C ARG A 150 -54.76 -23.95 -15.99
N GLU A 151 -55.03 -22.65 -16.14
CA GLU A 151 -56.17 -22.16 -16.92
C GLU A 151 -56.11 -22.67 -18.38
N GLN A 152 -54.93 -22.63 -19.00
CA GLN A 152 -54.74 -23.20 -20.34
C GLN A 152 -55.04 -24.71 -20.38
N GLN A 153 -54.61 -25.46 -19.37
CA GLN A 153 -54.87 -26.89 -19.27
C GLN A 153 -56.37 -27.19 -19.11
N GLU A 154 -57.09 -26.39 -18.31
CA GLU A 154 -58.54 -26.51 -18.14
C GLU A 154 -59.27 -26.22 -19.45
N VAL A 155 -58.95 -25.13 -20.15
CA VAL A 155 -59.54 -24.79 -21.46
C VAL A 155 -59.30 -25.88 -22.49
N ILE A 156 -58.09 -26.46 -22.53
CA ILE A 156 -57.77 -27.59 -23.43
C ILE A 156 -58.58 -28.83 -23.02
N GLY A 157 -58.69 -29.11 -21.72
CA GLY A 157 -59.45 -30.22 -21.17
C GLY A 157 -60.94 -30.14 -21.51
N GLU A 158 -61.57 -28.98 -21.32
CA GLU A 158 -62.96 -28.71 -21.68
C GLU A 158 -63.20 -28.90 -23.18
N ARG A 159 -62.31 -28.37 -24.02
CA ARG A 159 -62.42 -28.53 -25.48
C ARG A 159 -62.29 -29.99 -25.91
N LEU A 160 -61.35 -30.74 -25.32
CA LEU A 160 -61.22 -32.18 -25.58
C LEU A 160 -62.45 -32.97 -25.12
N ALA A 161 -63.06 -32.60 -23.99
CA ALA A 161 -64.31 -33.20 -23.52
C ALA A 161 -65.48 -32.88 -24.45
N GLN A 162 -65.60 -31.64 -24.94
CA GLN A 162 -66.61 -31.25 -25.92
C GLN A 162 -66.44 -31.96 -27.27
N LEU A 163 -65.20 -32.22 -27.70
CA LEU A 163 -64.91 -32.99 -28.91
C LEU A 163 -65.30 -34.46 -28.74
N ARG A 164 -65.00 -35.07 -27.58
CA ARG A 164 -65.38 -36.47 -27.27
C ARG A 164 -66.89 -36.66 -27.04
N GLY A 165 -67.60 -35.62 -26.61
CA GLY A 165 -69.06 -35.67 -26.39
C GLY A 165 -69.90 -35.52 -27.67
N ARG A 166 -69.31 -35.13 -28.80
CA ARG A 166 -70.00 -34.89 -30.10
C ARG A 166 -69.84 -36.05 -31.09
N ASP A 167 -69.96 -37.28 -30.60
CA ASP A 167 -69.77 -38.49 -31.41
C ASP A 167 -70.97 -38.88 -32.30
N THR A 168 -71.87 -37.94 -32.62
CA THR A 168 -72.93 -38.18 -33.61
C THR A 168 -73.14 -36.96 -34.54
N GLY A 169 -72.32 -36.88 -35.59
CA GLY A 169 -72.76 -36.36 -36.90
C GLY A 169 -72.46 -34.91 -37.27
N THR A 170 -71.28 -34.34 -36.99
CA THR A 170 -71.03 -32.92 -37.33
C THR A 170 -69.67 -32.60 -37.94
N GLU A 171 -69.46 -32.98 -39.21
CA GLU A 171 -68.33 -32.48 -40.01
C GLU A 171 -68.39 -30.95 -40.22
N GLU A 172 -69.57 -30.36 -40.39
CA GLU A 172 -69.71 -28.90 -40.59
C GLU A 172 -69.48 -28.09 -39.29
N ALA A 173 -69.88 -28.60 -38.13
CA ALA A 173 -69.57 -27.94 -36.86
C ALA A 173 -68.07 -28.07 -36.51
N LEU A 174 -67.44 -29.19 -36.86
CA LEU A 174 -65.97 -29.34 -36.79
C LEU A 174 -65.25 -28.38 -37.73
N ARG A 175 -65.76 -28.17 -38.96
CA ARG A 175 -65.17 -27.23 -39.92
C ARG A 175 -65.29 -25.77 -39.45
N THR A 176 -66.45 -25.38 -38.92
CA THR A 176 -66.71 -24.02 -38.46
C THR A 176 -65.95 -23.70 -37.16
N SER A 177 -65.84 -24.67 -36.25
CA SER A 177 -65.03 -24.52 -35.04
C SER A 177 -63.53 -24.55 -35.35
N SER A 178 -63.09 -25.32 -36.35
CA SER A 178 -61.70 -25.28 -36.83
C SER A 178 -61.35 -23.92 -37.43
N ASP A 179 -62.21 -23.33 -38.28
CA ASP A 179 -61.99 -21.99 -38.83
C ASP A 179 -61.99 -20.89 -37.75
N ALA A 180 -62.86 -21.01 -36.74
CA ALA A 180 -62.88 -20.08 -35.61
C ALA A 180 -61.62 -20.20 -34.73
N LEU A 181 -61.11 -21.42 -34.53
CA LEU A 181 -59.84 -21.66 -33.83
C LEU A 181 -58.65 -21.11 -34.61
N VAL A 182 -58.62 -21.32 -35.94
CA VAL A 182 -57.57 -20.78 -36.82
C VAL A 182 -57.56 -19.24 -36.74
N ARG A 183 -58.72 -18.59 -36.85
CA ARG A 183 -58.83 -17.12 -36.71
C ARG A 183 -58.40 -16.61 -35.34
N LEU A 184 -58.81 -17.27 -34.25
CA LEU A 184 -58.40 -16.88 -32.91
C LEU A 184 -56.88 -17.04 -32.73
N THR A 185 -56.29 -18.11 -33.27
CA THR A 185 -54.84 -18.29 -33.24
C THR A 185 -54.10 -17.25 -34.10
N GLU A 186 -54.65 -16.84 -35.24
CA GLU A 186 -54.09 -15.77 -36.08
C GLU A 186 -54.16 -14.41 -35.40
N GLU A 187 -55.29 -14.06 -34.76
CA GLU A 187 -55.46 -12.82 -34.00
C GLU A 187 -54.54 -12.78 -32.77
N GLN A 188 -54.41 -13.90 -32.04
CA GLN A 188 -53.47 -14.01 -30.92
C GLN A 188 -52.01 -13.92 -31.39
N LEU A 189 -51.66 -14.54 -32.52
CA LEU A 189 -50.34 -14.40 -33.14
C LEU A 189 -50.05 -12.96 -33.58
N ALA A 190 -51.05 -12.26 -34.12
CA ALA A 190 -50.92 -10.86 -34.52
C ALA A 190 -50.66 -9.91 -33.34
N ILE A 191 -51.19 -10.22 -32.15
CA ILE A 191 -50.95 -9.46 -30.92
C ILE A 191 -49.60 -9.82 -30.28
N LEU A 192 -49.25 -11.12 -30.28
CA LEU A 192 -48.01 -11.62 -29.67
C LEU A 192 -46.77 -11.26 -30.48
N ALA A 193 -46.83 -11.26 -31.81
CA ALA A 193 -45.69 -10.96 -32.68
C ALA A 193 -45.01 -9.60 -32.39
N PRO A 194 -45.72 -8.46 -32.28
CA PRO A 194 -45.08 -7.19 -31.95
C PRO A 194 -44.58 -7.12 -30.50
N GLN A 195 -45.23 -7.80 -29.56
CA GLN A 195 -44.75 -7.88 -28.18
C GLN A 195 -43.45 -8.69 -28.09
N ALA A 196 -43.40 -9.85 -28.74
CA ALA A 196 -42.21 -10.69 -28.85
C ALA A 196 -41.06 -9.95 -29.56
N ARG A 197 -41.38 -9.16 -30.59
CA ARG A 197 -40.38 -8.32 -31.26
C ARG A 197 -39.80 -7.27 -30.33
N ARG A 198 -40.63 -6.55 -29.56
CA ARG A 198 -40.17 -5.55 -28.59
C ARG A 198 -39.34 -6.16 -27.46
N THR A 199 -39.68 -7.35 -26.98
CA THR A 199 -38.90 -8.02 -25.94
C THR A 199 -37.56 -8.50 -26.48
N LEU A 200 -37.50 -9.00 -27.72
CA LEU A 200 -36.25 -9.35 -28.40
C LEU A 200 -35.37 -8.13 -28.67
N GLU A 201 -35.95 -7.00 -29.10
CA GLU A 201 -35.23 -5.73 -29.29
C GLU A 201 -34.61 -5.25 -27.96
N ARG A 202 -35.38 -5.25 -26.86
CA ARG A 202 -34.85 -4.92 -25.52
C ARG A 202 -33.78 -5.89 -25.04
N ALA A 203 -33.93 -7.19 -25.32
CA ALA A 203 -32.94 -8.19 -24.97
C ALA A 203 -31.63 -7.99 -25.76
N ALA A 204 -31.73 -7.64 -27.04
CA ALA A 204 -30.57 -7.33 -27.88
C ALA A 204 -29.85 -6.05 -27.41
N GLU A 205 -30.60 -4.99 -27.04
CA GLU A 205 -30.04 -3.77 -26.45
C GLU A 205 -29.31 -4.08 -25.14
N ALA A 206 -29.95 -4.81 -24.21
CA ALA A 206 -29.31 -5.19 -22.96
C ALA A 206 -28.08 -6.08 -23.16
N GLN A 207 -28.10 -6.97 -24.16
CA GLN A 207 -26.93 -7.79 -24.52
C GLN A 207 -25.79 -6.95 -25.09
N ALA A 208 -26.10 -5.91 -25.87
CA ALA A 208 -25.10 -4.99 -26.41
C ALA A 208 -24.47 -4.14 -25.29
N GLU A 209 -25.27 -3.63 -24.36
CA GLU A 209 -24.80 -2.91 -23.17
C GLU A 209 -23.90 -3.79 -22.29
N LEU A 210 -24.29 -5.06 -22.07
CA LEU A 210 -23.47 -6.02 -21.33
C LEU A 210 -22.13 -6.29 -22.04
N ALA A 211 -22.15 -6.49 -23.35
CA ALA A 211 -20.92 -6.72 -24.13
C ALA A 211 -19.97 -5.52 -24.10
N ALA A 212 -20.52 -4.29 -24.11
CA ALA A 212 -19.73 -3.07 -23.96
C ALA A 212 -19.09 -2.98 -22.57
N ALA A 213 -19.87 -3.21 -21.51
CA ALA A 213 -19.37 -3.21 -20.13
C ALA A 213 -18.30 -4.30 -19.89
N GLU A 214 -18.47 -5.50 -20.44
CA GLU A 214 -17.44 -6.55 -20.41
C GLU A 214 -16.16 -6.13 -21.16
N GLY A 215 -16.30 -5.42 -22.28
CA GLY A 215 -15.18 -4.86 -23.02
C GLY A 215 -14.37 -3.87 -22.19
N GLU A 216 -15.06 -2.93 -21.53
CA GLU A 216 -14.44 -1.96 -20.61
C GLU A 216 -13.77 -2.65 -19.42
N GLN A 217 -14.43 -3.66 -18.82
CA GLN A 217 -13.84 -4.41 -17.71
C GLN A 217 -12.55 -5.15 -18.13
N ARG A 218 -12.52 -5.76 -19.34
CA ARG A 218 -11.32 -6.41 -19.86
C ARG A 218 -10.20 -5.40 -20.11
N ALA A 219 -10.51 -4.22 -20.67
CA ALA A 219 -9.54 -3.16 -20.87
C ALA A 219 -8.94 -2.70 -19.52
N ASN A 220 -9.79 -2.41 -18.54
CA ASN A 220 -9.36 -2.02 -17.19
C ASN A 220 -8.52 -3.11 -16.51
N ALA A 221 -8.85 -4.40 -16.71
CA ALA A 221 -8.06 -5.50 -16.18
C ALA A 221 -6.66 -5.59 -16.82
N MET A 222 -6.55 -5.35 -18.12
CA MET A 222 -5.26 -5.28 -18.83
C MET A 222 -4.42 -4.10 -18.34
N GLU A 223 -5.03 -2.93 -18.15
CA GLU A 223 -4.36 -1.75 -17.60
C GLU A 223 -3.85 -2.02 -16.17
N LEU A 224 -4.68 -2.65 -15.32
CA LEU A 224 -4.29 -2.99 -13.95
C LEU A 224 -3.14 -4.01 -13.92
N SER A 225 -3.16 -5.01 -14.80
CA SER A 225 -2.04 -5.97 -14.96
C SER A 225 -0.75 -5.25 -15.38
N SER A 226 -0.83 -4.35 -16.36
CA SER A 226 0.32 -3.56 -16.83
C SER A 226 0.89 -2.67 -15.72
N CYS A 227 0.03 -2.00 -14.95
CA CYS A 227 0.42 -1.24 -13.78
C CYS A 227 1.10 -2.12 -12.71
N HIS A 228 0.58 -3.32 -12.47
CA HIS A 228 1.17 -4.26 -11.52
C HIS A 228 2.56 -4.74 -11.95
N GLU A 229 2.73 -5.10 -13.23
CA GLU A 229 4.02 -5.47 -13.81
C GLU A 229 5.04 -4.32 -13.74
N ARG A 230 4.60 -3.09 -13.99
CA ARG A 230 5.45 -1.90 -13.86
C ARG A 230 5.87 -1.67 -12.41
N LEU A 231 4.96 -1.82 -11.47
CA LEU A 231 5.24 -1.68 -10.05
C LEU A 231 6.20 -2.76 -9.57
N GLN A 232 6.02 -4.00 -10.02
CA GLN A 232 6.93 -5.10 -9.68
C GLN A 232 8.34 -4.85 -10.23
N ARG A 233 8.47 -4.39 -11.48
CA ARG A 233 9.77 -3.97 -12.06
C ARG A 233 10.46 -2.90 -11.20
N ILE A 234 9.74 -1.86 -10.79
CA ILE A 234 10.29 -0.80 -9.94
C ILE A 234 10.74 -1.36 -8.58
N ARG A 235 9.98 -2.28 -7.99
CA ARG A 235 10.36 -2.95 -6.73
C ARG A 235 11.65 -3.75 -6.89
N ASP A 236 11.75 -4.52 -7.96
CA ASP A 236 12.92 -5.36 -8.24
C ASP A 236 14.17 -4.49 -8.48
N GLU A 237 14.05 -3.41 -9.27
CA GLU A 237 15.12 -2.43 -9.49
C GLU A 237 15.57 -1.76 -8.19
N ARG A 238 14.64 -1.32 -7.35
CA ARG A 238 14.95 -0.70 -6.04
C ARG A 238 15.56 -1.71 -5.07
N GLY A 239 15.06 -2.94 -5.06
CA GLY A 239 15.63 -4.04 -4.27
C GLY A 239 17.09 -4.31 -4.65
N ALA A 240 17.38 -4.36 -5.96
CA ALA A 240 18.73 -4.52 -6.47
C ALA A 240 19.65 -3.35 -6.06
N GLN A 241 19.17 -2.10 -6.16
CA GLN A 241 19.92 -0.91 -5.72
C GLN A 241 20.22 -0.95 -4.21
N LEU A 242 19.24 -1.28 -3.37
CA LEU A 242 19.44 -1.39 -1.92
C LEU A 242 20.41 -2.52 -1.55
N ALA A 243 20.34 -3.66 -2.24
CA ALA A 243 21.29 -4.77 -2.06
C ALA A 243 22.71 -4.40 -2.52
N ALA A 244 22.85 -3.56 -3.55
CA ALA A 244 24.16 -3.04 -3.96
C ALA A 244 24.74 -2.08 -2.90
N LEU A 245 23.93 -1.15 -2.40
CA LEU A 245 24.33 -0.19 -1.36
C LEU A 245 24.67 -0.89 -0.03
N SER A 246 23.91 -1.91 0.37
CA SER A 246 24.20 -2.67 1.60
C SER A 246 25.51 -3.43 1.50
N ARG A 247 25.83 -4.01 0.33
CA ARG A 247 27.14 -4.62 0.06
C ARG A 247 28.28 -3.61 0.14
N HIS A 248 28.10 -2.40 -0.39
CA HIS A 248 29.10 -1.33 -0.28
C HIS A 248 29.30 -0.90 1.18
N ALA A 249 28.21 -0.64 1.91
CA ALA A 249 28.29 -0.27 3.32
C ALA A 249 28.92 -1.38 4.20
N GLN A 250 28.75 -2.65 3.83
CA GLN A 250 29.42 -3.77 4.48
C GLN A 250 30.92 -3.81 4.15
N ALA A 251 31.29 -3.64 2.89
CA ALA A 251 32.69 -3.55 2.48
C ALA A 251 33.42 -2.37 3.16
N ASP A 252 32.77 -1.21 3.27
CA ASP A 252 33.31 -0.04 3.98
C ASP A 252 33.54 -0.33 5.47
N ARG A 253 32.62 -1.06 6.12
CA ARG A 253 32.78 -1.49 7.51
C ARG A 253 33.95 -2.46 7.69
N GLU A 254 34.10 -3.40 6.76
CA GLU A 254 35.22 -4.34 6.77
C GLU A 254 36.56 -3.63 6.56
N LEU A 255 36.61 -2.66 5.64
CA LEU A 255 37.79 -1.82 5.41
C LEU A 255 38.12 -0.97 6.64
N ALA A 256 37.13 -0.29 7.23
CA ALA A 256 37.30 0.49 8.45
C ALA A 256 37.75 -0.37 9.64
N ARG A 257 37.30 -1.62 9.72
CA ARG A 257 37.76 -2.59 10.71
C ARG A 257 39.22 -2.98 10.46
N ALA A 258 39.58 -3.34 9.23
CA ALA A 258 40.95 -3.70 8.86
C ALA A 258 41.95 -2.54 9.14
N LEU A 259 41.56 -1.30 8.88
CA LEU A 259 42.36 -0.11 9.20
C LEU A 259 42.55 0.07 10.71
N ARG A 260 41.50 -0.14 11.52
CA ARG A 260 41.61 -0.08 12.99
C ARG A 260 42.50 -1.19 13.55
N GLU A 261 42.36 -2.42 13.05
CA GLU A 261 43.21 -3.55 13.45
C GLU A 261 44.67 -3.30 13.05
N ALA A 262 44.92 -2.70 11.89
CA ALA A 262 46.26 -2.28 11.45
C ALA A 262 46.87 -1.19 12.35
N ALA A 263 46.08 -0.17 12.71
CA ALA A 263 46.52 0.88 13.62
C ALA A 263 46.82 0.34 15.03
N GLY A 264 46.00 -0.61 15.51
CA GLY A 264 46.21 -1.30 16.78
C GLY A 264 47.45 -2.19 16.79
N ALA A 265 47.74 -2.88 15.67
CA ALA A 265 48.94 -3.70 15.53
C ALA A 265 50.23 -2.87 15.47
N ALA A 266 50.20 -1.68 14.85
CA ALA A 266 51.33 -0.74 14.84
C ALA A 266 51.57 -0.07 16.21
N GLY A 267 50.54 0.06 17.05
CA GLY A 267 50.64 0.57 18.41
C GLY A 267 51.21 -0.42 19.45
N SER A 268 51.44 -1.68 19.06
CA SER A 268 51.96 -2.73 19.95
C SER A 268 53.48 -2.96 19.83
N THR A 269 54.21 -2.12 19.11
CA THR A 269 55.64 -1.93 19.39
C THR A 269 55.75 -0.83 20.42
N ALA A 270 55.85 -1.22 21.68
CA ALA A 270 56.14 -0.31 22.78
C ALA A 270 57.42 0.47 22.45
N VAL A 271 57.26 1.70 21.97
CA VAL A 271 58.36 2.66 21.83
C VAL A 271 58.72 3.07 23.26
N PRO A 272 59.92 2.74 23.76
CA PRO A 272 60.35 3.20 25.08
C PRO A 272 60.41 4.74 25.06
N PRO A 273 60.01 5.41 26.15
CA PRO A 273 59.95 6.87 26.19
C PRO A 273 61.38 7.41 26.11
N GLY A 274 61.79 7.86 24.91
CA GLY A 274 63.11 8.46 24.66
C GLY A 274 63.81 8.08 23.34
N GLY A 275 63.27 7.18 22.52
CA GLY A 275 63.91 6.78 21.25
C GLY A 275 63.55 7.68 20.07
N LEU A 276 64.55 8.31 19.43
CA LEU A 276 64.40 8.96 18.12
C LEU A 276 63.92 7.92 17.10
N VAL A 277 62.77 8.18 16.47
CA VAL A 277 62.26 7.40 15.33
C VAL A 277 63.35 7.36 14.26
N THR A 278 63.85 6.19 13.93
CA THR A 278 64.90 6.06 12.93
C THR A 278 64.29 6.10 11.52
N ALA A 279 65.05 6.62 10.54
CA ALA A 279 64.57 6.71 9.16
C ALA A 279 64.15 5.34 8.58
N ALA A 280 64.76 4.25 9.04
CA ALA A 280 64.42 2.89 8.65
C ALA A 280 63.03 2.46 9.15
N ASP A 281 62.59 2.93 10.33
CA ASP A 281 61.25 2.63 10.85
C ASP A 281 60.17 3.32 10.00
N VAL A 282 60.42 4.57 9.61
CA VAL A 282 59.54 5.34 8.71
C VAL A 282 59.48 4.69 7.33
N GLU A 283 60.61 4.22 6.81
CA GLU A 283 60.69 3.57 5.50
C GLU A 283 59.95 2.23 5.47
N SER A 284 60.02 1.44 6.54
CA SER A 284 59.25 0.19 6.63
C SER A 284 57.73 0.44 6.72
N VAL A 285 57.32 1.50 7.43
CA VAL A 285 55.92 1.88 7.55
C VAL A 285 55.38 2.42 6.22
N THR A 286 56.17 3.23 5.50
CA THR A 286 55.75 3.73 4.17
C THR A 286 55.71 2.63 3.12
N GLU A 287 56.60 1.63 3.16
CA GLU A 287 56.50 0.44 2.31
C GLU A 287 55.29 -0.44 2.64
N ALA A 288 54.95 -0.58 3.92
CA ALA A 288 53.77 -1.33 4.36
C ALA A 288 52.47 -0.64 3.92
N VAL A 289 52.39 0.69 4.08
CA VAL A 289 51.27 1.51 3.58
C VAL A 289 51.20 1.45 2.06
N GLY A 290 52.34 1.54 1.36
CA GLY A 290 52.41 1.48 -0.10
C GLY A 290 52.05 0.12 -0.70
N ARG A 291 52.28 -0.99 0.01
CA ARG A 291 51.77 -2.31 -0.39
C ARG A 291 50.26 -2.42 -0.23
N ARG A 292 49.74 -1.94 0.90
CA ARG A 292 48.29 -2.00 1.18
C ARG A 292 47.45 -1.11 0.27
N LEU A 293 47.96 0.06 -0.12
CA LEU A 293 47.29 0.90 -1.12
C LEU A 293 47.22 0.21 -2.49
N ARG A 294 48.28 -0.52 -2.88
CA ARG A 294 48.27 -1.31 -4.12
C ARG A 294 47.28 -2.47 -4.08
N GLU A 295 47.17 -3.15 -2.94
CA GLU A 295 46.17 -4.21 -2.73
C GLU A 295 44.74 -3.65 -2.79
N ALA A 296 44.50 -2.50 -2.15
CA ALA A 296 43.20 -1.83 -2.20
C ALA A 296 42.84 -1.37 -3.63
N ASP A 297 43.81 -0.81 -4.37
CA ASP A 297 43.63 -0.41 -5.77
C ASP A 297 43.33 -1.61 -6.69
N GLU A 298 43.92 -2.78 -6.44
CA GLU A 298 43.60 -4.00 -7.19
C GLU A 298 42.18 -4.51 -6.90
N VAL A 299 41.74 -4.45 -5.65
CA VAL A 299 40.36 -4.83 -5.28
C VAL A 299 39.36 -3.87 -5.92
N LEU A 300 39.60 -2.56 -5.83
CA LEU A 300 38.78 -1.54 -6.49
C LEU A 300 38.74 -1.72 -8.01
N ARG A 301 39.88 -2.04 -8.64
CA ARG A 301 39.94 -2.28 -10.09
C ARG A 301 39.08 -3.48 -10.49
N ARG A 302 39.14 -4.59 -9.75
CA ARG A 302 38.30 -5.78 -10.02
C ARG A 302 36.81 -5.47 -9.88
N VAL A 303 36.42 -4.75 -8.82
CA VAL A 303 35.01 -4.37 -8.61
C VAL A 303 34.51 -3.47 -9.74
N LEU A 304 35.33 -2.52 -10.22
CA LEU A 304 34.97 -1.67 -11.35
C LEU A 304 34.92 -2.43 -12.68
N GLU A 305 35.75 -3.45 -12.88
CA GLU A 305 35.70 -4.32 -14.06
C GLU A 305 34.48 -5.23 -14.05
N GLU A 306 34.12 -5.82 -12.91
CA GLU A 306 32.86 -6.56 -12.74
C GLU A 306 31.64 -5.67 -13.00
N HIS A 307 31.66 -4.42 -12.52
CA HIS A 307 30.57 -3.49 -12.75
C HIS A 307 30.44 -3.10 -14.23
N ARG A 308 31.57 -2.87 -14.92
CA ARG A 308 31.55 -2.61 -16.38
C ARG A 308 31.05 -3.82 -17.18
N GLN A 309 31.41 -5.04 -16.78
CA GLN A 309 30.93 -6.26 -17.43
C GLN A 309 29.41 -6.43 -17.24
N GLN A 310 28.91 -6.22 -16.02
CA GLN A 310 27.48 -6.26 -15.71
C GLN A 310 26.70 -5.18 -16.47
N ASP A 311 27.24 -3.97 -16.61
CA ASP A 311 26.62 -2.90 -17.41
C ASP A 311 26.62 -3.24 -18.90
N THR A 312 27.67 -3.87 -19.44
CA THR A 312 27.68 -4.31 -20.84
C THR A 312 26.72 -5.48 -21.10
N GLU A 313 26.59 -6.42 -20.17
CA GLU A 313 25.63 -7.53 -20.27
C GLU A 313 24.17 -7.03 -20.14
N GLY A 314 23.91 -6.10 -19.22
CA GLY A 314 22.61 -5.44 -19.07
C GLY A 314 22.21 -4.62 -20.29
N ARG A 315 23.17 -4.13 -21.08
CA ARG A 315 22.94 -3.34 -22.30
C ARG A 315 22.79 -4.18 -23.57
N VAL A 316 23.20 -5.44 -23.57
CA VAL A 316 23.02 -6.40 -24.68
C VAL A 316 21.72 -7.21 -24.53
N MET A 317 21.14 -7.25 -23.33
CA MET A 317 19.87 -7.92 -23.03
C MET A 317 18.62 -7.02 -23.18
N LEU A 318 18.78 -5.74 -23.55
CA LEU A 318 17.72 -4.81 -23.94
C LEU A 318 17.68 -4.64 -25.46
#